data_AF-A0A5S3UEN4-F1
#
_entry.id   AF-A0A5S3UEN4-F1
#
_cell.length_a   1.000
_cell.length_b   1.000
_cell.length_c   1.000
_cell.angle_alpha   90.00
_cell.angle_beta   90.00
_cell.angle_gamma   90.00
#
_symmetry.space_group_name_H-M   'P 1'
#
loop_
_entity.id
_entity.type
_entity.pdbx_description
1 polymer ?
#
loop_
_entity_poly.entity_id
_entity_poly.type
_entity_poly.pdbx_seq_one_letter_code
_entity_poly.pdbx_strand_id
1 'polypeptide(L)'
;MSNEYAGLASAVDKFKDAVKKELDNKNGEFHEAINDEEPITFKGLGSEGERSEYLVDPSDVLFWHDPTAYLDELERWKGQKVLDEHLETRKYLDDSDQLNPFSRLVEAIKRGRVAPFVGAGLSYPYKLPLWGQALERLITKLEGASKSDQRAMLPALQYLENVKELLDQWKYLEAAQLIYENHKTRFESFVLNTFDGSNVLEYFGVLDLLPQLSDGCIITTNFDNLIERVYTEKNRSIEGYMHGTQSRNQFASKLIQGERCILKLHGNYSDPETYIFSKSQYDQAYGEESLDYTKPLAKVLRQIFVSHSLLFLGCSLETDKTLELFIDVVSSEAFDIPAHFAFLPDPSNHQKKLEKEDLLAKAKIHPIWYQVAIDDCGTRNHSQLEDLIKFAVACATGKAKV
;
A
#
# COMPACT_ATOMS: atom_id res chain seq x y z
N MET A 1 31.90 52.73 24.45
CA MET A 1 30.80 52.17 25.29
C MET A 1 31.37 51.05 26.14
N SER A 2 30.89 50.91 27.37
CA SER A 2 31.46 50.14 28.49
C SER A 2 31.64 48.64 28.23
N ASN A 3 32.83 48.13 28.54
CA ASN A 3 33.25 46.73 28.43
C ASN A 3 32.57 45.77 29.44
N GLU A 4 31.67 46.26 30.29
CA GLU A 4 31.02 45.49 31.37
C GLU A 4 29.96 44.50 30.87
N TYR A 5 29.37 44.73 29.69
CA TYR A 5 28.27 43.90 29.18
C TYR A 5 28.64 43.08 27.94
N ALA A 6 29.88 43.19 27.45
CA ALA A 6 30.33 42.50 26.24
C ALA A 6 30.27 40.97 26.37
N GLY A 7 30.63 40.43 27.55
CA GLY A 7 30.55 38.99 27.82
C GLY A 7 29.11 38.49 27.89
N LEU A 8 28.19 39.28 28.44
CA LEU A 8 26.78 38.94 28.54
C LEU A 8 26.10 38.99 27.15
N ALA A 9 26.42 40.01 26.35
CA ALA A 9 25.96 40.14 24.97
C ALA A 9 26.42 38.93 24.13
N SER A 10 27.69 38.55 24.22
CA SER A 10 28.21 37.37 23.52
C SER A 10 27.53 36.07 23.94
N ALA A 11 27.12 35.93 25.20
CA ALA A 11 26.38 34.76 25.66
C ALA A 11 24.94 34.72 25.11
N VAL A 12 24.27 35.88 25.05
CA VAL A 12 22.94 36.01 24.45
C VAL A 12 22.98 35.71 22.95
N ASP A 13 23.99 36.20 22.23
CA ASP A 13 24.13 35.95 20.80
C ASP A 13 24.33 34.45 20.52
N LYS A 14 25.20 33.78 21.29
CA LYS A 14 25.37 32.31 21.17
C LYS A 14 24.10 31.53 21.46
N PHE A 15 23.28 31.97 22.41
CA PHE A 15 22.00 31.34 22.70
C PHE A 15 21.01 31.54 21.54
N LYS A 16 20.92 32.76 21.01
CA LYS A 16 20.08 33.07 19.84
C LYS A 16 20.49 32.24 18.63
N ASP A 17 21.79 32.13 18.35
CA ASP A 17 22.32 31.34 17.24
C ASP A 17 21.98 29.85 17.39
N ALA A 18 22.12 29.30 18.60
CA ALA A 18 21.78 27.90 18.87
C ALA A 18 20.28 27.62 18.67
N VAL A 19 19.42 28.53 19.12
CA VAL A 19 17.96 28.43 18.96
C VAL A 19 17.57 28.59 17.49
N LYS A 20 18.12 29.59 16.78
CA LYS A 20 17.88 29.81 15.35
C LYS A 20 18.25 28.59 14.53
N LYS A 21 19.42 28.01 14.78
CA LYS A 21 19.87 26.78 14.10
C LYS A 21 18.91 25.61 14.28
N GLU A 22 18.36 25.43 15.49
CA GLU A 22 17.38 24.37 15.76
C GLU A 22 16.03 24.64 15.07
N LEU A 23 15.60 25.90 15.02
CA LEU A 23 14.39 26.31 14.30
C LEU A 23 14.54 26.13 12.79
N ASP A 24 15.62 26.61 12.20
CA ASP A 24 15.90 26.45 10.77
C ASP A 24 15.99 24.97 10.37
N ASN A 25 16.60 24.13 11.22
CA ASN A 25 16.64 22.69 11.00
C ASN A 25 15.24 22.04 10.97
N LYS A 26 14.28 22.56 11.73
CA LYS A 26 12.93 21.97 11.84
C LYS A 26 11.89 22.62 10.92
N ASN A 27 12.02 23.91 10.69
CA ASN A 27 11.03 24.76 10.04
C ASN A 27 11.63 25.56 8.86
N GLY A 28 12.77 25.14 8.31
CA GLY A 28 13.47 25.87 7.24
C GLY A 28 12.59 26.21 6.04
N GLU A 29 11.77 25.28 5.55
CA GLU A 29 10.83 25.55 4.45
C GLU A 29 9.76 26.60 4.80
N PHE A 30 9.31 26.64 6.04
CA PHE A 30 8.39 27.68 6.52
C PHE A 30 9.10 29.03 6.59
N HIS A 31 10.36 29.05 7.06
CA HIS A 31 11.16 30.26 7.10
C HIS A 31 11.42 30.81 5.69
N GLU A 32 11.75 29.95 4.72
CA GLU A 32 11.87 30.35 3.31
C GLU A 32 10.55 30.92 2.78
N ALA A 33 9.41 30.29 3.09
CA ALA A 33 8.11 30.75 2.62
C ALA A 33 7.67 32.09 3.23
N ILE A 34 7.97 32.35 4.51
CA ILE A 34 7.56 33.59 5.19
C ILE A 34 8.56 34.74 5.01
N ASN A 35 9.84 34.44 4.79
CA ASN A 35 10.86 35.46 4.62
C ASN A 35 10.77 36.18 3.27
N ASP A 36 10.06 35.59 2.29
CA ASP A 36 9.85 36.13 0.93
C ASP A 36 11.18 36.56 0.26
N GLU A 37 11.13 37.24 -0.90
CA GLU A 37 12.34 37.71 -1.58
C GLU A 37 13.03 38.92 -0.90
N GLU A 38 12.32 39.70 -0.05
CA GLU A 38 12.86 40.92 0.57
C GLU A 38 12.75 40.94 2.12
N PRO A 39 13.88 41.06 2.86
CA PRO A 39 13.88 41.15 4.31
C PRO A 39 13.32 42.50 4.82
N ILE A 40 12.91 42.55 6.08
CA ILE A 40 12.45 43.79 6.71
C ILE A 40 13.65 44.73 6.89
N THR A 41 13.57 45.90 6.27
CA THR A 41 14.66 46.90 6.31
C THR A 41 14.31 48.09 7.20
N PHE A 42 15.28 48.54 8.00
CA PHE A 42 15.15 49.82 8.72
C PHE A 42 16.46 50.60 8.73
N LYS A 43 16.34 51.93 8.69
CA LYS A 43 17.48 52.84 8.62
C LYS A 43 17.90 53.30 10.02
N GLY A 44 19.20 53.20 10.28
CA GLY A 44 19.84 53.76 11.46
C GLY A 44 19.78 55.28 11.51
N LEU A 45 19.96 55.83 12.71
CA LEU A 45 20.05 57.26 12.94
C LEU A 45 21.41 57.77 12.45
N GLY A 46 21.41 58.60 11.39
CA GLY A 46 22.61 59.18 10.79
C GLY A 46 22.27 60.30 9.77
N SER A 47 23.28 61.10 9.42
CA SER A 47 23.23 62.13 8.37
C SER A 47 22.84 61.51 7.02
N GLU A 48 22.17 62.26 6.14
CA GLU A 48 21.89 61.80 4.77
C GLU A 48 23.21 61.44 4.07
N GLY A 49 23.40 60.14 3.77
CA GLY A 49 24.62 59.58 3.17
C GLY A 49 25.36 58.53 4.01
N GLU A 50 25.13 58.45 5.33
CA GLU A 50 25.84 57.52 6.24
C GLU A 50 24.91 56.61 7.07
N ARG A 51 23.63 56.52 6.71
CA ARG A 51 22.67 55.69 7.47
C ARG A 51 22.94 54.21 7.23
N SER A 52 23.26 53.48 8.30
CA SER A 52 23.28 52.01 8.29
C SER A 52 21.90 51.47 7.97
N GLU A 53 21.84 50.44 7.13
CA GLU A 53 20.62 49.69 6.86
C GLU A 53 20.70 48.37 7.62
N TYR A 54 19.63 48.06 8.36
CA TYR A 54 19.51 46.83 9.11
C TYR A 54 18.47 45.95 8.43
N LEU A 55 18.80 44.67 8.27
CA LEU A 55 17.96 43.65 7.64
C LEU A 55 17.59 42.62 8.70
N VAL A 56 16.31 42.27 8.78
CA VAL A 56 15.85 41.20 9.68
C VAL A 56 14.84 40.34 8.95
N ASP A 57 14.96 39.03 9.14
CA ASP A 57 14.05 38.04 8.57
C ASP A 57 12.68 38.11 9.26
N PRO A 58 11.56 38.12 8.51
CA PRO A 58 10.20 38.04 9.07
C PRO A 58 10.01 36.89 10.06
N SER A 59 10.56 35.70 9.76
CA SER A 59 10.52 34.52 10.64
C SER A 59 11.20 34.77 12.00
N ASP A 60 12.36 35.43 12.00
CA ASP A 60 13.08 35.80 13.22
C ASP A 60 12.29 36.82 14.04
N VAL A 61 11.74 37.86 13.38
CA VAL A 61 10.92 38.86 14.06
C VAL A 61 9.72 38.19 14.72
N LEU A 62 9.02 37.34 13.98
CA LEU A 62 7.83 36.66 14.48
C LEU A 62 8.18 35.74 15.66
N PHE A 63 9.21 34.91 15.54
CA PHE A 63 9.62 33.99 16.61
C PHE A 63 10.06 34.71 17.89
N TRP A 64 10.89 35.75 17.77
CA TRP A 64 11.45 36.42 18.95
C TRP A 64 10.51 37.46 19.56
N HIS A 65 9.61 38.06 18.77
CA HIS A 65 8.72 39.12 19.24
C HIS A 65 7.33 38.60 19.64
N ASP A 66 6.76 37.67 18.87
CA ASP A 66 5.46 37.06 19.14
C ASP A 66 5.49 35.54 18.85
N PRO A 67 6.00 34.72 19.79
CA PRO A 67 6.05 33.28 19.64
C PRO A 67 4.67 32.63 19.41
N THR A 68 3.58 33.27 19.85
CA THR A 68 2.23 32.73 19.67
C THR A 68 1.80 32.90 18.21
N ALA A 69 1.99 34.10 17.66
CA ALA A 69 1.73 34.35 16.24
C ALA A 69 2.64 33.50 15.33
N TYR A 70 3.89 33.23 15.73
CA TYR A 70 4.77 32.31 15.01
C TYR A 70 4.17 30.91 14.91
N LEU A 71 3.66 30.37 16.03
CA LEU A 71 3.03 29.05 16.05
C LEU A 71 1.73 29.02 15.22
N ASP A 72 0.90 30.05 15.34
CA ASP A 72 -0.35 30.16 14.58
C ASP A 72 -0.09 30.20 13.07
N GLU A 73 0.92 30.98 12.63
CA GLU A 73 1.26 31.10 11.21
C GLU A 73 1.95 29.84 10.68
N LEU A 74 2.79 29.18 11.50
CA LEU A 74 3.36 27.87 11.19
C LEU A 74 2.27 26.81 11.01
N GLU A 75 1.23 26.81 11.85
CA GLU A 75 0.07 25.91 11.70
C GLU A 75 -0.72 26.20 10.43
N ARG A 76 -0.95 27.49 10.11
CA ARG A 76 -1.62 27.88 8.86
C ARG A 76 -0.84 27.46 7.63
N TRP A 77 0.46 27.73 7.59
CA TRP A 77 1.33 27.34 6.47
C TRP A 77 1.36 25.82 6.29
N LYS A 78 1.49 25.07 7.39
CA LYS A 78 1.38 23.59 7.35
C LYS A 78 0.02 23.14 6.81
N GLY A 79 -1.07 23.80 7.20
CA GLY A 79 -2.41 23.53 6.69
C GLY A 79 -2.54 23.82 5.19
N GLN A 80 -2.03 24.97 4.73
CA GLN A 80 -2.05 25.36 3.32
C GLN A 80 -1.19 24.42 2.47
N LYS A 81 0.00 24.07 2.93
CA LYS A 81 0.89 23.12 2.25
C LYS A 81 0.20 21.76 2.06
N VAL A 82 -0.47 21.24 3.09
CA VAL A 82 -1.22 19.97 2.99
C VAL A 82 -2.43 20.09 2.05
N LEU A 83 -3.09 21.27 2.02
CA LEU A 83 -4.13 21.52 1.02
C LEU A 83 -3.53 21.48 -0.38
N ASP A 84 -2.49 22.26 -0.65
CA ASP A 84 -1.78 22.37 -1.94
C ASP A 84 -1.24 21.01 -2.42
N GLU A 85 -0.68 20.21 -1.52
CA GLU A 85 -0.20 18.84 -1.79
C GLU A 85 -1.30 17.90 -2.29
N HIS A 86 -2.55 18.12 -1.88
CA HIS A 86 -3.68 17.25 -2.20
C HIS A 86 -4.75 17.88 -3.09
N LEU A 87 -4.58 19.15 -3.51
CA LEU A 87 -5.55 19.89 -4.32
C LEU A 87 -5.92 19.12 -5.60
N GLU A 88 -4.93 18.66 -6.35
CA GLU A 88 -5.16 17.94 -7.62
C GLU A 88 -5.87 16.60 -7.39
N THR A 89 -5.54 15.90 -6.30
CA THR A 89 -6.19 14.62 -5.95
C THR A 89 -7.65 14.84 -5.57
N ARG A 90 -7.93 15.87 -4.75
CA ARG A 90 -9.29 16.23 -4.36
C ARG A 90 -10.11 16.67 -5.57
N LYS A 91 -9.55 17.53 -6.42
CA LYS A 91 -10.18 18.00 -7.64
C LYS A 91 -10.51 16.84 -8.57
N TYR A 92 -9.59 15.90 -8.76
CA TYR A 92 -9.85 14.68 -9.53
C TYR A 92 -11.03 13.88 -8.96
N LEU A 93 -11.07 13.68 -7.64
CA LEU A 93 -12.17 12.96 -6.99
C LEU A 93 -13.53 13.68 -7.16
N ASP A 94 -13.53 15.01 -7.18
CA ASP A 94 -14.73 15.83 -7.42
C ASP A 94 -15.18 15.73 -8.89
N ASP A 95 -14.25 15.99 -9.83
CA ASP A 95 -14.48 15.94 -11.28
C ASP A 95 -14.92 14.54 -11.75
N SER A 96 -14.52 13.47 -11.04
CA SER A 96 -14.89 12.08 -11.32
C SER A 96 -16.08 11.54 -10.51
N ASP A 97 -16.72 12.37 -9.68
CA ASP A 97 -17.86 12.00 -8.81
C ASP A 97 -17.55 10.84 -7.83
N GLN A 98 -16.34 10.84 -7.28
CA GLN A 98 -15.83 9.79 -6.37
C GLN A 98 -15.65 10.28 -4.92
N LEU A 99 -15.98 11.54 -4.61
CA LEU A 99 -15.84 12.10 -3.25
C LEU A 99 -16.64 11.32 -2.20
N ASN A 100 -17.85 10.85 -2.52
CA ASN A 100 -18.69 10.12 -1.57
C ASN A 100 -18.10 8.74 -1.20
N PRO A 101 -17.81 7.84 -2.17
CA PRO A 101 -17.15 6.57 -1.83
C PRO A 101 -15.78 6.78 -1.17
N PHE A 102 -15.01 7.79 -1.59
CA PHE A 102 -13.73 8.13 -0.96
C PHE A 102 -13.90 8.60 0.49
N SER A 103 -14.89 9.44 0.79
CA SER A 103 -15.20 9.90 2.16
C SER A 103 -15.55 8.72 3.08
N ARG A 104 -16.30 7.73 2.56
CA ARG A 104 -16.64 6.53 3.33
C ARG A 104 -15.40 5.68 3.63
N LEU A 105 -14.47 5.58 2.67
CA LEU A 105 -13.18 4.93 2.89
C LEU A 105 -12.39 5.66 3.98
N VAL A 106 -12.28 6.99 3.91
CA VAL A 106 -11.58 7.80 4.92
C VAL A 106 -12.16 7.57 6.32
N GLU A 107 -13.48 7.53 6.45
CA GLU A 107 -14.15 7.22 7.72
C GLU A 107 -13.84 5.80 8.22
N ALA A 108 -13.75 4.81 7.32
CA ALA A 108 -13.37 3.45 7.67
C ALA A 108 -11.91 3.38 8.18
N ILE A 109 -10.98 4.08 7.50
CA ILE A 109 -9.57 4.20 7.91
C ILE A 109 -9.47 4.86 9.29
N LYS A 110 -10.16 5.99 9.48
CA LYS A 110 -10.18 6.76 10.74
C LYS A 110 -10.67 5.93 11.92
N ARG A 111 -11.60 4.99 11.71
CA ARG A 111 -12.10 4.07 12.74
C ARG A 111 -11.15 2.91 13.05
N GLY A 112 -10.06 2.76 12.30
CA GLY A 112 -9.13 1.63 12.44
C GLY A 112 -9.73 0.29 12.06
N ARG A 113 -10.76 0.26 11.20
CA ARG A 113 -11.48 -0.97 10.79
C ARG A 113 -11.24 -1.36 9.34
N VAL A 114 -10.15 -0.89 8.75
CA VAL A 114 -9.76 -1.27 7.39
C VAL A 114 -8.77 -2.42 7.45
N ALA A 115 -9.09 -3.48 6.71
CA ALA A 115 -8.19 -4.60 6.46
C ALA A 115 -7.73 -4.54 4.99
N PRO A 116 -6.48 -4.14 4.71
CA PRO A 116 -5.95 -4.15 3.36
C PRO A 116 -5.91 -5.57 2.82
N PHE A 117 -6.42 -5.75 1.60
CA PHE A 117 -6.29 -6.97 0.82
C PHE A 117 -5.29 -6.68 -0.30
N VAL A 118 -4.07 -7.21 -0.18
CA VAL A 118 -2.93 -6.89 -1.04
C VAL A 118 -2.70 -8.00 -2.06
N GLY A 119 -2.74 -7.66 -3.35
CA GLY A 119 -2.42 -8.56 -4.46
C GLY A 119 -1.01 -8.36 -5.01
N ALA A 120 -0.65 -9.16 -6.01
CA ALA A 120 0.70 -9.19 -6.59
C ALA A 120 1.07 -7.87 -7.31
N GLY A 121 0.09 -7.02 -7.63
CA GLY A 121 0.32 -5.70 -8.22
C GLY A 121 1.16 -4.77 -7.34
N LEU A 122 1.11 -4.93 -6.00
CA LEU A 122 1.96 -4.15 -5.08
C LEU A 122 3.40 -4.68 -4.99
N SER A 123 3.60 -5.97 -5.28
CA SER A 123 4.93 -6.60 -5.33
C SER A 123 5.61 -6.39 -6.70
N TYR A 124 4.86 -6.04 -7.74
CA TYR A 124 5.37 -5.90 -9.11
C TYR A 124 6.48 -4.84 -9.28
N PRO A 125 6.37 -3.61 -8.73
CA PRO A 125 7.44 -2.61 -8.80
C PRO A 125 8.77 -3.08 -8.18
N TYR A 126 8.72 -4.06 -7.28
CA TYR A 126 9.87 -4.68 -6.64
C TYR A 126 10.49 -5.83 -7.46
N LYS A 127 10.15 -5.92 -8.75
CA LYS A 127 10.63 -6.94 -9.70
C LYS A 127 10.17 -8.36 -9.38
N LEU A 128 9.16 -8.50 -8.52
CA LEU A 128 8.48 -9.78 -8.31
C LEU A 128 7.40 -9.96 -9.38
N PRO A 129 7.37 -11.08 -10.11
CA PRO A 129 6.45 -11.25 -11.24
C PRO A 129 5.01 -11.41 -10.78
N LEU A 130 4.07 -11.01 -11.64
CA LEU A 130 2.68 -11.44 -11.52
C LEU A 130 2.58 -12.97 -11.70
N TRP A 131 1.51 -13.58 -11.18
CA TRP A 131 1.40 -15.04 -11.17
C TRP A 131 1.46 -15.68 -12.56
N GLY A 132 0.73 -15.15 -13.55
CA GLY A 132 0.80 -15.60 -14.94
C GLY A 132 2.22 -15.54 -15.52
N GLN A 133 2.92 -14.42 -15.30
CA GLN A 133 4.31 -14.24 -15.74
C GLN A 133 5.27 -15.20 -15.03
N ALA A 134 5.01 -15.52 -13.76
CA ALA A 134 5.79 -16.50 -13.00
C ALA A 134 5.64 -17.90 -13.61
N LEU A 135 4.40 -18.30 -13.96
CA LEU A 135 4.12 -19.57 -14.62
C LEU A 135 4.77 -19.65 -16.01
N GLU A 136 4.70 -18.59 -16.82
CA GLU A 136 5.39 -18.51 -18.13
C GLU A 136 6.92 -18.69 -17.99
N ARG A 137 7.53 -18.03 -17.00
CA ARG A 137 8.96 -18.18 -16.70
C ARG A 137 9.30 -19.61 -16.28
N LEU A 138 8.43 -20.26 -15.50
CA LEU A 138 8.60 -21.64 -15.09
C LEU A 138 8.50 -22.60 -16.28
N ILE A 139 7.52 -22.44 -17.16
CA ILE A 139 7.37 -23.21 -18.40
C ILE A 139 8.64 -23.09 -19.24
N THR A 140 9.12 -21.86 -19.48
CA THR A 140 10.34 -21.60 -20.25
C THR A 140 11.55 -22.34 -19.65
N LYS A 141 11.70 -22.36 -18.31
CA LYS A 141 12.76 -23.13 -17.63
C LYS A 141 12.60 -24.63 -17.83
N LEU A 142 11.37 -25.15 -17.75
CA LEU A 142 11.08 -26.58 -17.94
C LEU A 142 11.31 -27.03 -19.39
N GLU A 143 10.93 -26.22 -20.37
CA GLU A 143 11.23 -26.46 -21.79
C GLU A 143 12.73 -26.41 -22.09
N GLY A 144 13.45 -25.45 -21.51
CA GLY A 144 14.91 -25.37 -21.63
C GLY A 144 15.61 -26.61 -21.09
N ALA A 145 15.19 -27.10 -19.93
CA ALA A 145 15.66 -28.38 -19.37
C ALA A 145 15.23 -29.59 -20.22
N SER A 146 14.01 -29.57 -20.78
CA SER A 146 13.52 -30.62 -21.66
C SER A 146 14.31 -30.71 -22.97
N LYS A 147 14.80 -29.59 -23.53
CA LYS A 147 15.69 -29.60 -24.71
C LYS A 147 17.05 -30.24 -24.43
N SER A 148 17.58 -30.13 -23.21
CA SER A 148 18.75 -30.93 -22.79
C SER A 148 18.39 -32.42 -22.61
N ASP A 149 17.19 -32.72 -22.12
CA ASP A 149 16.71 -34.09 -21.89
C ASP A 149 16.28 -34.81 -23.20
N GLN A 150 15.85 -34.07 -24.22
CA GLN A 150 15.58 -34.60 -25.57
C GLN A 150 16.86 -35.05 -26.29
N ARG A 151 18.02 -34.42 -26.01
CA ARG A 151 19.33 -34.98 -26.41
C ARG A 151 19.61 -36.33 -25.73
N ALA A 152 18.92 -36.62 -24.62
CA ALA A 152 18.97 -37.89 -23.88
C ALA A 152 17.76 -38.83 -24.17
N MET A 153 16.99 -38.60 -25.25
CA MET A 153 15.83 -39.42 -25.68
C MET A 153 14.67 -39.54 -24.66
N LEU A 154 14.44 -38.52 -23.83
CA LEU A 154 13.24 -38.46 -22.97
C LEU A 154 12.04 -37.84 -23.73
N PRO A 155 10.78 -38.25 -23.46
CA PRO A 155 9.60 -37.74 -24.16
C PRO A 155 9.48 -36.22 -24.01
N ALA A 156 9.11 -35.54 -25.11
CA ALA A 156 8.70 -34.14 -25.06
C ALA A 156 7.55 -33.98 -24.06
N LEU A 157 7.61 -32.94 -23.22
CA LEU A 157 6.62 -32.68 -22.18
C LEU A 157 5.31 -32.16 -22.82
N GLN A 158 4.54 -33.05 -23.45
CA GLN A 158 3.28 -32.74 -24.15
C GLN A 158 2.29 -31.96 -23.25
N TYR A 159 2.33 -32.20 -21.93
CA TYR A 159 1.46 -31.49 -20.99
C TYR A 159 1.78 -29.98 -20.89
N LEU A 160 2.99 -29.52 -21.23
CA LEU A 160 3.32 -28.10 -21.21
C LEU A 160 2.54 -27.30 -22.25
N GLU A 161 2.13 -27.94 -23.35
CA GLU A 161 1.25 -27.28 -24.32
C GLU A 161 -0.14 -27.06 -23.72
N ASN A 162 -0.68 -28.04 -22.99
CA ASN A 162 -1.92 -27.88 -22.24
C ASN A 162 -1.79 -26.77 -21.17
N VAL A 163 -0.64 -26.64 -20.51
CA VAL A 163 -0.39 -25.53 -19.56
C VAL A 163 -0.49 -24.18 -20.28
N LYS A 164 0.11 -24.03 -21.47
CA LYS A 164 0.03 -22.77 -22.25
C LYS A 164 -1.42 -22.45 -22.65
N GLU A 165 -2.17 -23.44 -23.12
CA GLU A 165 -3.60 -23.26 -23.45
C GLU A 165 -4.41 -22.77 -22.22
N LEU A 166 -4.10 -23.27 -21.02
CA LEU A 166 -4.72 -22.82 -19.78
C LEU A 166 -4.32 -21.37 -19.44
N LEU A 167 -3.06 -20.98 -19.64
CA LEU A 167 -2.60 -19.60 -19.45
C LEU A 167 -3.29 -18.63 -20.42
N ASP A 168 -3.46 -19.01 -21.69
CA ASP A 168 -4.17 -18.21 -22.69
C ASP A 168 -5.66 -18.01 -22.33
N GLN A 169 -6.23 -18.95 -21.59
CA GLN A 169 -7.59 -18.88 -21.04
C GLN A 169 -7.67 -18.22 -19.66
N TRP A 170 -6.57 -17.68 -19.13
CA TRP A 170 -6.50 -17.07 -17.79
C TRP A 170 -6.78 -18.05 -16.64
N LYS A 171 -6.64 -19.36 -16.89
CA LYS A 171 -6.85 -20.47 -15.94
C LYS A 171 -5.58 -20.80 -15.17
N TYR A 172 -5.13 -19.85 -14.36
CA TYR A 172 -3.84 -19.93 -13.69
C TYR A 172 -3.76 -21.01 -12.61
N LEU A 173 -4.88 -21.36 -11.98
CA LEU A 173 -4.93 -22.40 -10.95
C LEU A 173 -4.70 -23.78 -11.54
N GLU A 174 -5.44 -24.09 -12.60
CA GLU A 174 -5.32 -25.35 -13.33
C GLU A 174 -3.93 -25.49 -13.97
N ALA A 175 -3.39 -24.40 -14.52
CA ALA A 175 -2.04 -24.36 -15.05
C ALA A 175 -0.99 -24.67 -13.96
N ALA A 176 -1.09 -24.02 -12.81
CA ALA A 176 -0.19 -24.24 -11.67
C ALA A 176 -0.29 -25.68 -11.14
N GLN A 177 -1.50 -26.20 -10.98
CA GLN A 177 -1.73 -27.58 -10.55
C GLN A 177 -1.06 -28.58 -11.49
N LEU A 178 -1.25 -28.42 -12.81
CA LEU A 178 -0.68 -29.34 -13.80
C LEU A 178 0.86 -29.33 -13.75
N ILE A 179 1.51 -28.18 -13.57
CA ILE A 179 2.97 -28.12 -13.40
C ILE A 179 3.38 -28.78 -12.09
N TYR A 180 2.68 -28.52 -10.99
CA TYR A 180 3.03 -29.03 -9.67
C TYR A 180 2.95 -30.57 -9.59
N GLU A 181 1.91 -31.17 -10.17
CA GLU A 181 1.74 -32.63 -10.21
C GLU A 181 2.85 -33.33 -11.01
N ASN A 182 3.38 -32.68 -12.05
CA ASN A 182 4.43 -33.25 -12.90
C ASN A 182 5.86 -32.91 -12.41
N HIS A 183 6.07 -31.74 -11.81
CA HIS A 183 7.40 -31.26 -11.37
C HIS A 183 7.40 -30.52 -10.03
N LYS A 184 6.79 -31.12 -9.00
CA LYS A 184 6.72 -30.60 -7.63
C LYS A 184 8.02 -29.92 -7.15
N THR A 185 9.15 -30.62 -7.12
CA THR A 185 10.41 -30.07 -6.60
C THR A 185 10.92 -28.85 -7.38
N ARG A 186 10.75 -28.84 -8.71
CA ARG A 186 11.16 -27.69 -9.54
C ARG A 186 10.22 -26.51 -9.32
N PHE A 187 8.93 -26.76 -9.14
CA PHE A 187 7.94 -25.74 -8.82
C PHE A 187 8.23 -25.10 -7.45
N GLU A 188 8.45 -25.91 -6.40
CA GLU A 188 8.75 -25.42 -5.06
C GLU A 188 10.04 -24.60 -5.02
N SER A 189 11.10 -25.11 -5.66
CA SER A 189 12.37 -24.38 -5.81
C SER A 189 12.19 -23.09 -6.62
N PHE A 190 11.34 -23.09 -7.65
CA PHE A 190 11.05 -21.89 -8.42
C PHE A 190 10.34 -20.83 -7.58
N VAL A 191 9.29 -21.20 -6.81
CA VAL A 191 8.57 -20.27 -5.93
C VAL A 191 9.53 -19.70 -4.87
N LEU A 192 10.31 -20.57 -4.21
CA LEU A 192 11.28 -20.18 -3.19
C LEU A 192 12.26 -19.12 -3.72
N ASN A 193 12.84 -19.34 -4.90
CA ASN A 193 13.85 -18.45 -5.47
C ASN A 193 13.26 -17.21 -6.16
N THR A 194 11.98 -17.22 -6.52
CA THR A 194 11.36 -16.11 -7.27
C THR A 194 10.73 -15.09 -6.34
N PHE A 195 10.18 -15.53 -5.20
CA PHE A 195 9.38 -14.70 -4.30
C PHE A 195 10.03 -14.45 -2.94
N ASP A 196 11.32 -14.75 -2.76
CA ASP A 196 12.01 -14.49 -1.49
C ASP A 196 12.10 -13.00 -1.12
N GLY A 197 12.01 -12.11 -2.11
CA GLY A 197 12.17 -10.67 -1.98
C GLY A 197 13.52 -10.24 -1.40
N SER A 198 14.51 -11.12 -1.25
CA SER A 198 15.77 -10.85 -0.51
C SER A 198 16.61 -9.71 -1.12
N ASN A 199 16.44 -9.47 -2.42
CA ASN A 199 17.13 -8.41 -3.16
C ASN A 199 16.49 -7.01 -3.02
N VAL A 200 15.36 -6.88 -2.31
CA VAL A 200 14.72 -5.59 -2.06
C VAL A 200 15.40 -4.92 -0.88
N LEU A 201 16.04 -3.78 -1.14
CA LEU A 201 16.81 -3.01 -0.14
C LEU A 201 16.05 -1.82 0.44
N GLU A 202 15.15 -1.24 -0.34
CA GLU A 202 14.38 -0.05 0.02
C GLU A 202 12.93 -0.24 -0.41
N TYR A 203 11.99 0.28 0.40
CA TYR A 203 10.56 0.23 0.12
C TYR A 203 10.04 1.59 -0.30
N PHE A 204 9.16 1.61 -1.29
CA PHE A 204 8.59 2.81 -1.87
C PHE A 204 7.14 2.58 -2.29
N GLY A 205 6.46 3.66 -2.63
CA GLY A 205 5.08 3.66 -3.10
C GLY A 205 4.08 3.09 -2.11
N VAL A 206 3.01 2.48 -2.63
CA VAL A 206 1.86 2.03 -1.82
C VAL A 206 2.26 1.04 -0.73
N LEU A 207 3.22 0.15 -1.00
CA LEU A 207 3.64 -0.85 -0.03
C LEU A 207 4.22 -0.18 1.22
N ASP A 208 5.06 0.87 1.07
CA ASP A 208 5.63 1.63 2.19
C ASP A 208 4.57 2.41 3.00
N LEU A 209 3.45 2.73 2.37
CA LEU A 209 2.33 3.43 3.01
C LEU A 209 1.38 2.50 3.78
N LEU A 210 1.46 1.17 3.58
CA LEU A 210 0.55 0.21 4.23
C LEU A 210 0.47 0.34 5.76
N PRO A 211 1.58 0.54 6.51
CA PRO A 211 1.52 0.71 7.96
C PRO A 211 0.78 1.98 8.41
N GLN A 212 0.59 2.96 7.51
CA GLN A 212 -0.21 4.16 7.80
C GLN A 212 -1.70 3.93 7.52
N LEU A 213 -2.03 3.00 6.62
CA LEU A 213 -3.41 2.65 6.26
C LEU A 213 -4.08 1.72 7.28
N SER A 214 -3.32 0.77 7.82
CA SER A 214 -3.84 -0.19 8.79
C SER A 214 -2.75 -0.56 9.80
N ASP A 215 -3.16 -0.74 11.05
CA ASP A 215 -2.30 -1.27 12.12
C ASP A 215 -2.92 -2.56 12.69
N GLY A 216 -3.85 -3.18 11.95
CA GLY A 216 -4.59 -4.37 12.37
C GLY A 216 -4.34 -5.56 11.46
N CYS A 217 -5.41 -6.05 10.81
CA CYS A 217 -5.36 -7.22 9.94
C CYS A 217 -5.01 -6.85 8.50
N ILE A 218 -4.12 -7.62 7.88
CA ILE A 218 -3.79 -7.57 6.45
C ILE A 218 -4.07 -8.94 5.84
N ILE A 219 -4.67 -8.96 4.66
CA ILE A 219 -4.88 -10.17 3.87
C ILE A 219 -4.05 -10.06 2.59
N THR A 220 -3.45 -11.14 2.12
CA THR A 220 -2.76 -11.15 0.84
C THR A 220 -2.84 -12.51 0.16
N THR A 221 -2.82 -12.49 -1.17
CA THR A 221 -2.64 -13.67 -2.02
C THR A 221 -1.16 -13.90 -2.37
N ASN A 222 -0.25 -13.03 -1.92
CA ASN A 222 1.15 -13.06 -2.33
C ASN A 222 1.95 -14.08 -1.51
N PHE A 223 2.90 -14.75 -2.17
CA PHE A 223 3.83 -15.66 -1.50
C PHE A 223 4.97 -14.93 -0.78
N ASP A 224 5.40 -13.78 -1.32
CA ASP A 224 6.54 -13.00 -0.84
C ASP A 224 6.31 -12.37 0.54
N ASN A 225 7.40 -12.02 1.23
CA ASN A 225 7.34 -11.44 2.59
C ASN A 225 7.53 -9.90 2.60
N LEU A 226 7.20 -9.18 1.51
CA LEU A 226 7.48 -7.74 1.45
C LEU A 226 6.66 -6.93 2.46
N ILE A 227 5.39 -7.29 2.68
CA ILE A 227 4.52 -6.63 3.68
C ILE A 227 5.16 -6.76 5.07
N GLU A 228 5.56 -7.97 5.46
CA GLU A 228 6.14 -8.29 6.75
C GLU A 228 7.43 -7.48 7.01
N ARG A 229 8.25 -7.31 5.97
CA ARG A 229 9.50 -6.55 6.09
C ARG A 229 9.26 -5.05 6.21
N VAL A 230 8.32 -4.48 5.44
CA VAL A 230 7.94 -3.06 5.58
C VAL A 230 7.48 -2.75 7.00
N TYR A 231 6.62 -3.61 7.55
CA TYR A 231 6.13 -3.46 8.93
C TYR A 231 7.27 -3.54 9.95
N THR A 232 8.21 -4.46 9.74
CA THR A 232 9.41 -4.58 10.58
C THR A 232 10.29 -3.33 10.52
N GLU A 233 10.55 -2.78 9.32
CA GLU A 233 11.36 -1.57 9.14
C GLU A 233 10.74 -0.35 9.83
N LYS A 234 9.41 -0.23 9.81
CA LYS A 234 8.68 0.84 10.50
C LYS A 234 8.48 0.58 12.00
N ASN A 235 9.17 -0.42 12.59
CA ASN A 235 9.06 -0.81 14.00
C ASN A 235 7.63 -1.20 14.42
N ARG A 236 6.89 -1.86 13.54
CA ARG A 236 5.52 -2.34 13.77
C ARG A 236 5.45 -3.84 13.53
N SER A 237 5.93 -4.64 14.47
CA SER A 237 5.94 -6.11 14.34
C SER A 237 4.54 -6.68 14.12
N ILE A 238 4.46 -7.68 13.24
CA ILE A 238 3.26 -8.50 13.06
C ILE A 238 3.30 -9.62 14.10
N GLU A 239 2.20 -9.82 14.81
CA GLU A 239 2.11 -10.74 15.95
C GLU A 239 1.32 -12.02 15.60
N GLY A 240 0.40 -11.93 14.63
CA GLY A 240 -0.42 -13.05 14.18
C GLY A 240 -0.15 -13.42 12.73
N TYR A 241 0.16 -14.69 12.47
CA TYR A 241 0.40 -15.21 11.13
C TYR A 241 -0.54 -16.38 10.84
N MET A 242 -1.10 -16.41 9.63
CA MET A 242 -1.77 -17.59 9.09
C MET A 242 -1.43 -17.74 7.61
N HIS A 243 -0.85 -18.89 7.25
CA HIS A 243 -0.47 -19.20 5.87
C HIS A 243 -1.31 -20.37 5.35
N GLY A 244 -2.12 -20.12 4.32
CA GLY A 244 -2.93 -21.13 3.64
C GLY A 244 -3.70 -22.04 4.59
N THR A 245 -3.43 -23.34 4.52
CA THR A 245 -4.11 -24.41 5.28
C THR A 245 -3.50 -24.68 6.66
N GLN A 246 -2.59 -23.85 7.16
CA GLN A 246 -1.88 -24.11 8.41
C GLN A 246 -2.84 -24.31 9.60
N SER A 247 -2.92 -25.57 10.06
CA SER A 247 -3.90 -26.04 11.05
C SER A 247 -3.69 -25.47 12.46
N ARG A 248 -2.46 -25.09 12.80
CA ARG A 248 -2.09 -24.51 14.10
C ARG A 248 -1.52 -23.12 13.87
N ASN A 249 -2.36 -22.11 14.07
CA ASN A 249 -1.95 -20.72 14.05
C ASN A 249 -2.59 -19.97 15.23
N GLN A 250 -1.97 -18.86 15.64
CA GLN A 250 -2.50 -17.98 16.68
C GLN A 250 -3.28 -16.79 16.08
N PHE A 251 -3.57 -16.82 14.78
CA PHE A 251 -4.11 -15.70 14.03
C PHE A 251 -5.47 -15.27 14.58
N ALA A 252 -6.42 -16.19 14.72
CA ALA A 252 -7.77 -15.85 15.17
C ALA A 252 -7.77 -15.22 16.58
N SER A 253 -6.95 -15.73 17.51
CA SER A 253 -6.81 -15.15 18.86
C SER A 253 -6.18 -13.76 18.83
N LYS A 254 -5.13 -13.58 18.01
CA LYS A 254 -4.43 -12.29 17.87
C LYS A 254 -5.32 -11.24 17.18
N LEU A 255 -6.09 -11.65 16.18
CA LEU A 255 -7.08 -10.80 15.50
C LEU A 255 -8.12 -10.28 16.50
N ILE A 256 -8.65 -11.13 17.37
CA ILE A 256 -9.64 -10.73 18.39
C ILE A 256 -9.04 -9.78 19.42
N GLN A 257 -7.73 -9.91 19.72
CA GLN A 257 -7.01 -9.00 20.61
C GLN A 257 -6.71 -7.63 19.97
N GLY A 258 -7.04 -7.45 18.68
CA GLY A 258 -6.70 -6.23 17.94
C GLY A 258 -5.21 -6.12 17.61
N GLU A 259 -4.48 -7.25 17.63
CA GLU A 259 -3.05 -7.29 17.30
C GLU A 259 -2.83 -7.24 15.79
N ARG A 260 -1.64 -6.80 15.37
CA ARG A 260 -1.23 -6.82 13.96
C ARG A 260 -1.15 -8.24 13.45
N CYS A 261 -1.92 -8.54 12.41
CA CYS A 261 -2.01 -9.89 11.86
C CYS A 261 -1.89 -9.89 10.34
N ILE A 262 -1.28 -10.93 9.78
CA ILE A 262 -1.23 -11.18 8.33
C ILE A 262 -1.80 -12.56 7.98
N LEU A 263 -2.74 -12.56 7.04
CA LEU A 263 -3.36 -13.75 6.46
C LEU A 263 -2.89 -13.90 5.02
N LYS A 264 -2.07 -14.92 4.75
CA LYS A 264 -1.59 -15.24 3.39
C LYS A 264 -2.40 -16.39 2.83
N LEU A 265 -3.28 -16.10 1.89
CA LEU A 265 -4.25 -17.07 1.37
C LEU A 265 -3.59 -18.20 0.59
N HIS A 266 -2.58 -17.92 -0.22
CA HIS A 266 -1.94 -18.95 -1.03
C HIS A 266 -0.74 -19.63 -0.35
N GLY A 267 -0.42 -19.25 0.88
CA GLY A 267 0.73 -19.76 1.63
C GLY A 267 1.92 -18.82 1.62
N ASN A 268 3.08 -19.35 2.01
CA ASN A 268 4.33 -18.59 2.13
C ASN A 268 5.44 -19.20 1.27
N TYR A 269 6.20 -18.38 0.54
CA TYR A 269 7.25 -18.83 -0.38
C TYR A 269 8.29 -19.78 0.26
N SER A 270 8.51 -19.69 1.57
CA SER A 270 9.48 -20.53 2.29
C SER A 270 8.89 -21.82 2.86
N ASP A 271 7.56 -22.01 2.81
CA ASP A 271 6.87 -23.14 3.42
C ASP A 271 5.90 -23.81 2.42
N PRO A 272 6.39 -24.79 1.63
CA PRO A 272 5.59 -25.48 0.63
C PRO A 272 4.37 -26.22 1.15
N GLU A 273 4.33 -26.59 2.43
CA GLU A 273 3.18 -27.28 3.02
C GLU A 273 1.96 -26.36 3.13
N THR A 274 2.17 -25.04 3.11
CA THR A 274 1.12 -24.03 3.21
C THR A 274 0.50 -23.64 1.88
N TYR A 275 1.04 -24.14 0.76
CA TYR A 275 0.62 -23.72 -0.57
C TYR A 275 -0.83 -24.06 -0.90
N ILE A 276 -1.52 -23.11 -1.55
CA ILE A 276 -2.86 -23.29 -2.10
C ILE A 276 -2.89 -22.85 -3.57
N PHE A 277 -2.74 -23.81 -4.48
CA PHE A 277 -2.89 -23.62 -5.93
C PHE A 277 -3.60 -24.78 -6.65
N SER A 278 -3.73 -25.96 -6.04
CA SER A 278 -4.48 -27.09 -6.63
C SER A 278 -5.95 -27.06 -6.21
N LYS A 279 -6.82 -27.61 -7.05
CA LYS A 279 -8.24 -27.77 -6.70
C LYS A 279 -8.42 -28.48 -5.35
N SER A 280 -7.69 -29.56 -5.11
CA SER A 280 -7.76 -30.30 -3.84
C SER A 280 -7.35 -29.46 -2.61
N GLN A 281 -6.34 -28.59 -2.75
CA GLN A 281 -5.93 -27.67 -1.68
C GLN A 281 -6.99 -26.61 -1.42
N TYR A 282 -7.59 -26.06 -2.48
CA TYR A 282 -8.73 -25.15 -2.34
C TYR A 282 -9.92 -25.83 -1.66
N ASP A 283 -10.26 -27.04 -2.08
CA ASP A 283 -11.40 -27.77 -1.53
C ASP A 283 -11.16 -28.13 -0.05
N GLN A 284 -9.91 -28.43 0.32
CA GLN A 284 -9.52 -28.62 1.71
C GLN A 284 -9.60 -27.33 2.54
N ALA A 285 -9.24 -26.19 1.95
CA ALA A 285 -9.16 -24.90 2.62
C ALA A 285 -10.52 -24.18 2.76
N TYR A 286 -11.36 -24.30 1.73
CA TYR A 286 -12.61 -23.55 1.58
C TYR A 286 -13.85 -24.43 1.56
N GLY A 287 -13.75 -25.70 1.15
CA GLY A 287 -14.89 -26.58 0.88
C GLY A 287 -15.00 -26.92 -0.62
N GLU A 288 -15.62 -28.07 -0.93
CA GLU A 288 -15.60 -28.70 -2.25
C GLU A 288 -16.65 -28.10 -3.21
N GLU A 289 -17.94 -28.20 -2.86
CA GLU A 289 -19.06 -27.65 -3.66
C GLU A 289 -19.61 -26.33 -3.12
N SER A 290 -19.48 -26.13 -1.81
CA SER A 290 -19.92 -24.93 -1.10
C SER A 290 -18.95 -24.62 0.03
N LEU A 291 -19.03 -23.40 0.55
CA LEU A 291 -18.09 -22.91 1.53
C LEU A 291 -18.34 -23.57 2.87
N ASP A 292 -17.35 -24.30 3.32
CA ASP A 292 -17.37 -25.00 4.59
C ASP A 292 -16.75 -24.11 5.67
N TYR A 293 -17.60 -23.35 6.36
CA TYR A 293 -17.19 -22.50 7.48
C TYR A 293 -16.67 -23.26 8.72
N THR A 294 -16.61 -24.60 8.68
CA THR A 294 -15.86 -25.39 9.67
C THR A 294 -14.36 -25.41 9.37
N LYS A 295 -13.95 -25.12 8.13
CA LYS A 295 -12.54 -25.02 7.74
C LYS A 295 -11.91 -23.76 8.34
N PRO A 296 -10.64 -23.82 8.79
CA PRO A 296 -9.98 -22.69 9.44
C PRO A 296 -9.97 -21.41 8.60
N LEU A 297 -9.66 -21.53 7.31
CA LEU A 297 -9.50 -20.37 6.42
C LEU A 297 -10.83 -19.70 6.11
N ALA A 298 -11.85 -20.47 5.72
CA ALA A 298 -13.21 -19.96 5.49
C ALA A 298 -13.80 -19.30 6.75
N LYS A 299 -13.58 -19.89 7.93
CA LYS A 299 -14.02 -19.33 9.22
C LYS A 299 -13.39 -17.97 9.51
N VAL A 300 -12.06 -17.87 9.34
CA VAL A 300 -11.31 -16.63 9.59
C VAL A 300 -11.71 -15.54 8.59
N LEU A 301 -11.82 -15.88 7.31
CA LEU A 301 -12.23 -14.93 6.27
C LEU A 301 -13.63 -14.37 6.54
N ARG A 302 -14.60 -15.23 6.87
CA ARG A 302 -15.93 -14.78 7.29
C ARG A 302 -15.86 -13.83 8.48
N GLN A 303 -15.03 -14.11 9.48
CA GLN A 303 -14.86 -13.22 10.62
C GLN A 303 -14.33 -11.84 10.19
N ILE A 304 -13.33 -11.80 9.31
CA ILE A 304 -12.76 -10.53 8.83
C ILE A 304 -13.80 -9.75 8.01
N PHE A 305 -14.51 -10.41 7.09
CA PHE A 305 -15.51 -9.78 6.24
C PHE A 305 -16.66 -9.15 7.03
N VAL A 306 -17.05 -9.75 8.15
CA VAL A 306 -18.12 -9.20 9.02
C VAL A 306 -17.62 -8.07 9.92
N SER A 307 -16.33 -8.05 10.27
CA SER A 307 -15.78 -7.11 11.26
C SER A 307 -15.01 -5.93 10.69
N HIS A 308 -14.54 -6.01 9.45
CA HIS A 308 -13.66 -5.03 8.82
C HIS A 308 -14.14 -4.64 7.41
N SER A 309 -13.95 -3.39 7.05
CA SER A 309 -14.00 -2.93 5.66
C SER A 309 -12.74 -3.40 4.96
N LEU A 310 -12.88 -4.18 3.89
CA LEU A 310 -11.74 -4.57 3.07
C LEU A 310 -11.31 -3.41 2.18
N LEU A 311 -10.00 -3.25 1.99
CA LEU A 311 -9.43 -2.32 1.01
C LEU A 311 -8.55 -3.10 0.03
N PHE A 312 -9.05 -3.37 -1.17
CA PHE A 312 -8.31 -4.10 -2.20
C PHE A 312 -7.28 -3.20 -2.89
N LEU A 313 -6.02 -3.65 -2.89
CA LEU A 313 -4.86 -2.93 -3.43
C LEU A 313 -4.03 -3.87 -4.32
N GLY A 314 -3.79 -3.48 -5.58
CA GLY A 314 -3.00 -4.26 -6.53
C GLY A 314 -3.59 -5.64 -6.85
N CYS A 315 -4.90 -5.80 -6.66
CA CYS A 315 -5.67 -6.96 -7.06
C CYS A 315 -6.36 -6.66 -8.39
N SER A 316 -6.29 -7.56 -9.37
CA SER A 316 -7.10 -7.45 -10.59
C SER A 316 -8.60 -7.66 -10.29
N LEU A 317 -8.93 -8.27 -9.14
CA LEU A 317 -10.28 -8.69 -8.76
C LEU A 317 -10.97 -9.45 -9.88
N GLU A 318 -10.20 -10.22 -10.63
CA GLU A 318 -10.71 -11.21 -11.57
C GLU A 318 -11.34 -12.34 -10.76
N THR A 319 -12.34 -13.01 -11.33
CA THR A 319 -13.10 -14.08 -10.68
C THR A 319 -12.17 -15.18 -10.18
N ASP A 320 -11.86 -15.14 -8.89
CA ASP A 320 -11.17 -16.17 -8.11
C ASP A 320 -12.10 -16.69 -7.01
N LYS A 321 -11.84 -17.90 -6.49
CA LYS A 321 -12.59 -18.52 -5.38
C LYS A 321 -12.68 -17.61 -4.15
N THR A 322 -11.68 -16.74 -3.94
CA THR A 322 -11.72 -15.74 -2.85
C THR A 322 -12.84 -14.72 -3.04
N LEU A 323 -13.06 -14.24 -4.26
CA LEU A 323 -14.15 -13.32 -4.59
C LEU A 323 -15.51 -14.03 -4.56
N GLU A 324 -15.56 -15.30 -4.98
CA GLU A 324 -16.77 -16.13 -4.86
C GLU A 324 -17.18 -16.33 -3.40
N LEU A 325 -16.22 -16.68 -2.52
CA LEU A 325 -16.45 -16.74 -1.07
C LEU A 325 -16.99 -15.43 -0.53
N PHE A 326 -16.42 -14.33 -0.98
CA PHE A 326 -16.84 -13.02 -0.55
C PHE A 326 -18.26 -12.68 -1.01
N ILE A 327 -18.61 -12.99 -2.27
CA ILE A 327 -19.97 -12.86 -2.80
C ILE A 327 -20.96 -13.74 -2.03
N ASP A 328 -20.60 -14.98 -1.68
CA ASP A 328 -21.45 -15.88 -0.89
C ASP A 328 -21.75 -15.30 0.50
N VAL A 329 -20.72 -14.82 1.21
CA VAL A 329 -20.89 -14.19 2.53
C VAL A 329 -21.81 -12.97 2.43
N VAL A 330 -21.63 -12.13 1.42
CA VAL A 330 -22.48 -10.96 1.15
C VAL A 330 -23.91 -11.36 0.80
N SER A 331 -24.08 -12.38 -0.04
CA SER A 331 -25.39 -12.84 -0.54
C SER A 331 -26.17 -13.65 0.49
N SER A 332 -25.50 -14.21 1.50
CA SER A 332 -26.16 -14.96 2.57
C SER A 332 -27.10 -14.11 3.43
N GLU A 333 -26.93 -12.77 3.40
CA GLU A 333 -27.64 -11.77 4.22
C GLU A 333 -27.65 -12.07 5.73
N ALA A 334 -26.82 -13.02 6.19
CA ALA A 334 -26.79 -13.47 7.56
C ALA A 334 -26.14 -12.44 8.50
N PHE A 335 -25.41 -11.47 7.94
CA PHE A 335 -24.66 -10.45 8.67
C PHE A 335 -24.85 -9.08 8.02
N ASP A 336 -24.86 -8.04 8.86
CA ASP A 336 -24.70 -6.67 8.38
C ASP A 336 -23.22 -6.45 8.05
N ILE A 337 -22.91 -6.43 6.75
CA ILE A 337 -21.54 -6.39 6.23
C ILE A 337 -21.19 -4.94 5.88
N PRO A 338 -20.04 -4.43 6.36
CA PRO A 338 -19.62 -3.06 6.08
C PRO A 338 -19.38 -2.84 4.58
N ALA A 339 -19.31 -1.57 4.18
CA ALA A 339 -18.86 -1.23 2.83
C ALA A 339 -17.38 -1.61 2.64
N HIS A 340 -17.07 -2.24 1.51
CA HIS A 340 -15.70 -2.56 1.10
C HIS A 340 -15.26 -1.63 -0.02
N PHE A 341 -13.95 -1.50 -0.23
CA PHE A 341 -13.38 -0.54 -1.15
C PHE A 341 -12.28 -1.19 -1.99
N ALA A 342 -12.12 -0.74 -3.23
CA ALA A 342 -11.05 -1.22 -4.10
C ALA A 342 -10.48 -0.04 -4.89
N PHE A 343 -9.17 0.16 -4.85
CA PHE A 343 -8.53 1.07 -5.80
C PHE A 343 -8.20 0.34 -7.09
N LEU A 344 -8.78 0.77 -8.21
CA LEU A 344 -8.63 0.11 -9.50
C LEU A 344 -8.25 1.11 -10.60
N PRO A 345 -7.39 0.70 -11.57
CA PRO A 345 -7.16 1.49 -12.77
C PRO A 345 -8.47 1.76 -13.51
N ASP A 346 -8.70 3.02 -13.90
CA ASP A 346 -9.85 3.41 -14.69
C ASP A 346 -9.78 2.76 -16.08
N PRO A 347 -10.74 1.89 -16.45
CA PRO A 347 -10.73 1.26 -17.76
C PRO A 347 -11.01 2.31 -18.84
N SER A 348 -10.19 2.34 -19.89
CA SER A 348 -10.42 3.21 -21.05
C SER A 348 -11.74 2.93 -21.79
N ASN A 349 -12.30 1.72 -21.60
CA ASN A 349 -13.57 1.31 -22.17
C ASN A 349 -14.70 1.42 -21.14
N HIS A 350 -15.65 2.32 -21.40
CA HIS A 350 -16.80 2.56 -20.54
C HIS A 350 -17.66 1.31 -20.28
N GLN A 351 -17.87 0.45 -21.28
CA GLN A 351 -18.63 -0.80 -21.12
C GLN A 351 -17.94 -1.75 -20.14
N LYS A 352 -16.61 -1.89 -20.24
CA LYS A 352 -15.83 -2.71 -19.30
C LYS A 352 -15.87 -2.15 -17.89
N LYS A 353 -15.90 -0.82 -17.75
CA LYS A 353 -16.06 -0.14 -16.46
C LYS A 353 -17.40 -0.50 -15.82
N LEU A 354 -18.50 -0.35 -16.55
CA LEU A 354 -19.84 -0.71 -16.07
C LEU A 354 -19.95 -2.19 -15.67
N GLU A 355 -19.45 -3.11 -16.51
CA GLU A 355 -19.46 -4.55 -16.19
C GLU A 355 -18.68 -4.86 -14.90
N LYS A 356 -17.58 -4.16 -14.66
CA LYS A 356 -16.79 -4.29 -13.43
C LYS A 356 -17.52 -3.69 -12.24
N GLU A 357 -18.16 -2.53 -12.39
CA GLU A 357 -18.98 -1.91 -11.33
C GLU A 357 -20.13 -2.82 -10.91
N ASP A 358 -20.85 -3.42 -11.88
CA ASP A 358 -21.94 -4.36 -11.61
C ASP A 358 -21.45 -5.61 -10.86
N LEU A 359 -20.28 -6.15 -11.23
CA LEU A 359 -19.68 -7.29 -10.54
C LEU A 359 -19.31 -6.94 -9.09
N LEU A 360 -18.69 -5.77 -8.88
CA LEU A 360 -18.24 -5.32 -7.56
C LEU A 360 -19.41 -4.92 -6.65
N ALA A 361 -20.49 -4.37 -7.23
CA ALA A 361 -21.70 -4.02 -6.50
C ALA A 361 -22.38 -5.24 -5.87
N LYS A 362 -22.41 -6.40 -6.57
CA LYS A 362 -22.90 -7.68 -6.00
C LYS A 362 -22.12 -8.10 -4.77
N ALA A 363 -20.86 -7.69 -4.68
CA ALA A 363 -19.97 -7.96 -3.57
C ALA A 363 -19.95 -6.81 -2.53
N LYS A 364 -20.77 -5.75 -2.66
CA LYS A 364 -20.69 -4.54 -1.82
C LYS A 364 -19.28 -3.90 -1.79
N ILE A 365 -18.55 -4.02 -2.89
CA ILE A 365 -17.26 -3.37 -3.09
C ILE A 365 -17.48 -2.08 -3.88
N HIS A 366 -17.08 -0.95 -3.30
CA HIS A 366 -17.08 0.35 -3.95
C HIS A 366 -15.72 0.60 -4.61
N PRO A 367 -15.64 0.61 -5.95
CA PRO A 367 -14.40 0.97 -6.62
C PRO A 367 -14.09 2.45 -6.45
N ILE A 368 -12.81 2.77 -6.33
CA ILE A 368 -12.24 4.11 -6.47
C ILE A 368 -11.26 4.02 -7.64
N TRP A 369 -11.67 4.61 -8.75
CA TRP A 369 -10.95 4.64 -10.01
C TRP A 369 -9.80 5.64 -9.94
N TYR A 370 -8.66 5.25 -10.50
CA TYR A 370 -7.50 6.13 -10.68
C TYR A 370 -6.92 5.95 -12.09
N GLN A 371 -6.36 7.02 -12.63
CA GLN A 371 -5.69 7.06 -13.92
C GLN A 371 -4.32 6.40 -13.87
N VAL A 372 -4.01 5.67 -14.93
CA VAL A 372 -2.70 5.04 -15.13
C VAL A 372 -2.08 5.62 -16.39
N ALA A 373 -0.98 6.34 -16.23
CA ALA A 373 -0.18 6.76 -17.37
C ALA A 373 0.69 5.58 -17.84
N ILE A 374 0.94 5.50 -19.15
CA ILE A 374 1.88 4.53 -19.72
C ILE A 374 3.07 5.37 -20.20
N ASP A 375 4.26 5.04 -19.73
CA ASP A 375 5.48 5.71 -20.19
C ASP A 375 5.96 5.18 -21.55
N ASP A 376 6.98 5.83 -22.12
CA ASP A 376 7.54 5.46 -23.43
C ASP A 376 8.09 4.03 -23.48
N CYS A 377 8.36 3.40 -22.33
CA CYS A 377 8.83 2.01 -22.25
C CYS A 377 7.70 0.99 -21.99
N GLY A 378 6.44 1.44 -21.98
CA GLY A 378 5.27 0.59 -21.76
C GLY A 378 5.01 0.25 -20.29
N THR A 379 5.73 0.87 -19.36
CA THR A 379 5.54 0.70 -17.93
C THR A 379 4.36 1.53 -17.47
N ARG A 380 3.49 0.90 -16.69
CA ARG A 380 2.32 1.56 -16.10
C ARG A 380 2.75 2.37 -14.89
N ASN A 381 2.55 3.68 -14.94
CA ASN A 381 2.75 4.58 -13.83
C ASN A 381 1.46 4.66 -12.99
N HIS A 382 1.56 4.17 -11.76
CA HIS A 382 0.48 4.14 -10.78
C HIS A 382 0.62 5.24 -9.72
N SER A 383 1.35 6.33 -9.97
CA SER A 383 1.62 7.38 -8.97
C SER A 383 0.35 7.98 -8.37
N GLN A 384 -0.72 8.13 -9.16
CA GLN A 384 -1.99 8.66 -8.66
C GLN A 384 -2.61 7.78 -7.55
N LEU A 385 -2.37 6.45 -7.59
CA LEU A 385 -2.80 5.57 -6.50
C LEU A 385 -2.09 5.93 -5.19
N GLU A 386 -0.79 6.23 -5.25
CA GLU A 386 -0.03 6.66 -4.07
C GLU A 386 -0.56 7.98 -3.53
N ASP A 387 -0.87 8.93 -4.41
CA ASP A 387 -1.39 10.25 -4.02
C ASP A 387 -2.79 10.14 -3.39
N LEU A 388 -3.66 9.30 -3.95
CA LEU A 388 -4.97 8.98 -3.36
C LEU A 388 -4.85 8.36 -1.98
N ILE A 389 -3.89 7.45 -1.78
CA ILE A 389 -3.65 6.81 -0.48
C ILE A 389 -3.08 7.80 0.53
N LYS A 390 -2.10 8.63 0.13
CA LYS A 390 -1.57 9.71 0.98
C LYS A 390 -2.68 10.65 1.40
N PHE A 391 -3.54 11.06 0.45
CA PHE A 391 -4.68 11.92 0.75
C PHE A 391 -5.68 11.26 1.70
N ALA A 392 -5.98 9.97 1.51
CA ALA A 392 -6.88 9.22 2.40
C ALA A 392 -6.33 9.15 3.84
N VAL A 393 -5.03 8.88 4.00
CA VAL A 393 -4.34 8.88 5.30
C VAL A 393 -4.31 10.27 5.92
N ALA A 394 -4.01 11.32 5.13
CA ALA A 394 -4.02 12.70 5.60
C ALA A 394 -5.41 13.12 6.08
N CYS A 395 -6.48 12.75 5.37
CA CYS A 395 -7.85 13.00 5.80
C CYS A 395 -8.22 12.23 7.07
N ALA A 396 -7.86 10.94 7.15
CA ALA A 396 -8.17 10.10 8.30
C ALA A 396 -7.46 10.57 9.58
N THR A 397 -6.24 11.11 9.45
CA THR A 397 -5.46 11.70 10.55
C THR A 397 -5.82 13.17 10.86
N GLY A 398 -6.78 13.74 10.13
CA GLY A 398 -7.25 15.13 10.33
C GLY A 398 -6.31 16.20 9.79
N LYS A 399 -5.26 15.84 9.06
CA LYS A 399 -4.33 16.77 8.40
C LYS A 399 -4.94 17.42 7.15
N ALA A 400 -5.83 16.71 6.46
CA ALA A 400 -6.55 17.19 5.30
C ALA A 400 -8.07 17.03 5.46
N LYS A 401 -8.84 17.65 4.58
CA LYS A 401 -10.31 17.52 4.51
C LYS A 401 -10.72 17.05 3.12
N VAL A 402 -11.62 16.07 3.08
CA VAL A 402 -12.26 15.58 1.85
C VAL A 402 -13.13 16.66 1.23
#